data_AF-A0A139HJG0-F1
#
_entry.id   AF-A0A139HJG0-F1
#
_cell.length_a   1.000
_cell.length_b   1.000
_cell.length_c   1.000
_cell.angle_alpha   90.00
_cell.angle_beta   90.00
_cell.angle_gamma   90.00
#
_symmetry.space_group_name_H-M   'P 1'
#
loop_
_entity.id
_entity.type
_entity.pdbx_description
1 polymer ?
#
loop_
_entity_poly.entity_id
_entity_poly.type
_entity_poly.pdbx_seq_one_letter_code
_entity_poly.pdbx_strand_id
1 'polypeptide(L)'
;MSFTATEEQSASPALLNEYKQWKAMGAGGVSFDWTGFMFCKSVEKTIARSDTTNIELYNSPERYASGWKEATEAQKKAAQRSFLKEPLPERDGPRVRALKFVLPQRERPEDYPQPQDVREAYLAAFDKLIENPDTRWATSKLEKRGIALFMEESMPLSPLVALSQREICHIHGTDLSAHVTLSFPDATEVIVKGWGERHRLSGTDRLHLGYTMVFVPNNVRETEVLARILQAGVDYMKSG
;
A
#
# COMPACT_ATOMS: atom_id res chain seq x y z
N MET A 1 30.06 9.96 -1.65
CA MET A 1 30.69 10.64 -0.48
C MET A 1 29.81 10.35 0.72
N SER A 2 30.35 9.68 1.74
CA SER A 2 29.62 9.30 2.96
C SER A 2 29.63 10.48 3.94
N PHE A 3 28.45 11.03 4.24
CA PHE A 3 28.23 12.14 5.17
C PHE A 3 27.38 11.71 6.39
N THR A 4 27.45 10.43 6.80
CA THR A 4 26.34 9.84 7.60
C THR A 4 26.50 9.92 9.13
N ALA A 5 27.71 9.95 9.69
CA ALA A 5 27.89 9.88 11.15
C ALA A 5 27.82 11.25 11.87
N THR A 6 28.25 12.33 11.20
CA THR A 6 28.39 13.66 11.82
C THR A 6 27.08 14.46 11.89
N GLU A 7 26.17 14.24 10.93
CA GLU A 7 24.87 14.92 10.91
C GLU A 7 23.89 14.34 11.95
N GLU A 8 23.90 13.03 12.17
CA GLU A 8 23.10 12.41 13.24
C GLU A 8 23.57 12.89 14.63
N GLN A 9 24.88 12.98 14.86
CA GLN A 9 25.46 13.42 16.14
C GLN A 9 25.15 14.88 16.50
N SER A 10 24.78 15.70 15.52
CA SER A 10 24.41 17.11 15.71
C SER A 10 22.89 17.34 15.69
N ALA A 11 22.09 16.29 15.54
CA ALA A 11 20.63 16.38 15.50
C ALA A 11 20.02 16.72 16.87
N SER A 12 18.86 17.40 16.83
CA SER A 12 18.13 17.72 18.06
C SER A 12 17.58 16.45 18.74
N PRO A 13 17.39 16.46 20.08
CA PRO A 13 16.80 15.33 20.78
C PRO A 13 15.43 14.89 20.24
N ALA A 14 14.61 15.85 19.79
CA ALA A 14 13.31 15.58 19.19
C ALA A 14 13.45 14.83 17.85
N LEU A 15 14.41 15.21 17.00
CA LEU A 15 14.65 14.55 15.72
C LEU A 15 15.23 13.15 15.91
N LEU A 16 16.13 12.97 16.89
CA LEU A 16 16.64 11.65 17.27
C LEU A 16 15.53 10.75 17.83
N ASN A 17 14.59 11.30 18.60
CA ASN A 17 13.44 10.53 19.08
C ASN A 17 12.51 10.13 17.92
N GLU A 18 12.25 11.04 16.97
CA GLU A 18 11.49 10.70 15.77
C GLU A 18 12.19 9.65 14.91
N TYR A 19 13.53 9.70 14.80
CA TYR A 19 14.32 8.68 14.13
C TYR A 19 14.19 7.31 14.80
N LYS A 20 14.22 7.25 16.15
CA LYS A 20 13.96 6.00 16.90
C LYS A 20 12.57 5.43 16.61
N GLN A 21 11.54 6.30 16.60
CA GLN A 21 10.17 5.89 16.24
C GLN A 21 10.11 5.37 14.80
N TRP A 22 10.82 6.00 13.87
CA TRP A 22 10.89 5.55 12.49
C TRP A 22 11.59 4.19 12.37
N LYS A 23 12.69 3.99 13.11
CA LYS A 23 13.39 2.69 13.17
C LYS A 23 12.50 1.57 13.70
N ALA A 24 11.59 1.87 14.62
CA ALA A 24 10.64 0.88 15.17
C ALA A 24 9.61 0.37 14.13
N MET A 25 9.48 1.02 12.96
CA MET A 25 8.64 0.54 11.86
C MET A 25 9.25 -0.66 11.12
N GLY A 26 10.50 -1.00 11.45
CA GLY A 26 11.32 -1.92 10.69
C GLY A 26 11.77 -1.29 9.36
N ALA A 27 12.56 -2.04 8.61
CA ALA A 27 13.05 -1.59 7.32
C ALA A 27 12.01 -1.80 6.21
N GLY A 28 11.97 -0.89 5.23
CA GLY A 28 11.09 -0.97 4.06
C GLY A 28 11.23 0.21 3.10
N GLY A 29 11.31 -0.06 1.80
CA GLY A 29 11.31 0.91 0.69
C GLY A 29 12.53 1.83 0.55
N VAL A 30 13.15 2.23 1.65
CA VAL A 30 14.30 3.15 1.73
C VAL A 30 15.45 2.55 2.54
N SER A 31 16.63 3.16 2.51
CA SER A 31 17.78 2.75 3.33
C SER A 31 17.41 2.77 4.82
N PHE A 32 17.79 1.75 5.59
CA PHE A 32 17.39 1.64 7.00
C PHE A 32 18.36 2.35 7.97
N ASP A 33 18.67 3.60 7.66
CA ASP A 33 19.64 4.45 8.35
C ASP A 33 19.18 5.92 8.40
N TRP A 34 20.03 6.80 8.94
CA TRP A 34 19.75 8.23 9.04
C TRP A 34 19.43 8.87 7.68
N THR A 35 20.12 8.44 6.62
CA THR A 35 19.90 8.94 5.26
C THR A 35 18.49 8.62 4.77
N GLY A 36 18.03 7.38 4.98
CA GLY A 36 16.65 7.00 4.62
C GLY A 36 15.59 7.71 5.44
N PHE A 37 15.85 7.94 6.74
CA PHE A 37 14.97 8.74 7.58
C PHE A 37 14.84 10.18 7.08
N MET A 38 15.97 10.84 6.79
CA MET A 38 15.97 12.22 6.27
C MET A 38 15.32 12.30 4.88
N PHE A 39 15.49 11.26 4.05
CA PHE A 39 14.75 11.13 2.79
C PHE A 39 13.23 11.03 3.03
N CYS A 40 12.78 10.22 3.99
CA CYS A 40 11.36 10.14 4.36
C CYS A 40 10.82 11.51 4.81
N LYS A 41 11.58 12.27 5.61
CA LYS A 41 11.22 13.64 6.01
C LYS A 41 11.11 14.59 4.82
N SER A 42 12.00 14.45 3.84
CA SER A 42 11.96 15.26 2.61
C SER A 42 10.70 14.94 1.79
N VAL A 43 10.41 13.66 1.57
CA VAL A 43 9.20 13.20 0.86
C VAL A 43 7.93 13.69 1.57
N GLU A 44 7.89 13.59 2.90
CA GLU A 44 6.79 14.10 3.72
C GLU A 44 6.49 15.58 3.48
N LYS A 45 7.53 16.41 3.35
CA LYS A 45 7.37 17.87 3.20
C LYS A 45 7.10 18.33 1.77
N THR A 46 7.41 17.52 0.77
CA THR A 46 7.47 17.96 -0.62
C THR A 46 6.41 17.33 -1.50
N ILE A 47 6.13 16.04 -1.34
CA ILE A 47 5.32 15.27 -2.28
C ILE A 47 4.15 14.58 -1.58
N ALA A 48 4.36 14.14 -0.33
CA ALA A 48 3.35 13.37 0.40
C ALA A 48 2.09 14.20 0.68
N ARG A 49 0.94 13.57 0.48
CA ARG A 49 -0.35 14.09 0.93
C ARG A 49 -0.47 13.92 2.45
N SER A 50 -1.13 14.87 3.08
CA SER A 50 -1.48 14.81 4.51
C SER A 50 -2.73 13.97 4.75
N ASP A 51 -3.70 14.04 3.86
CA ASP A 51 -4.92 13.24 3.93
C ASP A 51 -4.80 11.95 3.09
N THR A 52 -5.13 10.84 3.74
CA THR A 52 -5.13 9.48 3.18
C THR A 52 -6.54 8.91 3.04
N THR A 53 -7.58 9.70 3.37
CA THR A 53 -8.96 9.20 3.52
C THR A 53 -10.02 9.97 2.72
N ASN A 54 -9.74 11.16 2.18
CA ASN A 54 -10.69 11.91 1.33
C ASN A 54 -10.95 11.21 -0.01
N ILE A 55 -12.09 10.55 -0.13
CA ILE A 55 -12.48 9.81 -1.34
C ILE A 55 -12.80 10.72 -2.54
N GLU A 56 -12.96 12.04 -2.35
CA GLU A 56 -13.29 12.97 -3.44
C GLU A 56 -12.22 13.05 -4.54
N LEU A 57 -10.97 12.65 -4.25
CA LEU A 57 -9.91 12.56 -5.25
C LEU A 57 -10.29 11.63 -6.42
N TYR A 58 -11.14 10.63 -6.17
CA TYR A 58 -11.61 9.69 -7.18
C TYR A 58 -12.66 10.30 -8.13
N ASN A 59 -13.23 11.46 -7.80
CA ASN A 59 -14.20 12.18 -8.65
C ASN A 59 -13.53 13.04 -9.73
N SER A 60 -12.22 13.26 -9.64
CA SER A 60 -11.43 14.02 -10.63
C SER A 60 -10.16 13.25 -11.02
N PRO A 61 -10.28 12.00 -11.52
CA PRO A 61 -9.14 11.17 -11.81
C PRO A 61 -8.24 11.76 -12.91
N GLU A 62 -8.76 12.60 -13.81
CA GLU A 62 -7.99 13.34 -14.80
C GLU A 62 -6.95 14.29 -14.20
N ARG A 63 -7.13 14.69 -12.94
CA ARG A 63 -6.19 15.54 -12.19
C ARG A 63 -5.15 14.74 -11.42
N TYR A 64 -5.48 13.53 -10.97
CA TYR A 64 -4.72 12.82 -9.95
C TYR A 64 -4.21 11.43 -10.37
N ALA A 65 -4.83 10.79 -11.35
CA ALA A 65 -4.38 9.51 -11.88
C ALA A 65 -3.36 9.74 -12.99
N SER A 66 -2.09 9.42 -12.72
CA SER A 66 -1.07 9.35 -13.76
C SER A 66 -1.47 8.36 -14.84
N GLY A 67 -1.23 8.69 -16.10
CA GLY A 67 -1.64 7.86 -17.24
C GLY A 67 -3.09 8.05 -17.69
N TRP A 68 -3.87 8.94 -17.05
CA TRP A 68 -5.29 9.13 -17.39
C TRP A 68 -5.52 9.63 -18.82
N LYS A 69 -4.66 10.52 -19.31
CA LYS A 69 -4.79 11.09 -20.66
C LYS A 69 -4.47 10.05 -21.74
N GLU A 70 -3.54 9.15 -21.43
CA GLU A 70 -3.03 8.10 -22.30
C GLU A 70 -3.90 6.83 -22.27
N ALA A 71 -4.67 6.63 -21.21
CA ALA A 71 -5.54 5.47 -21.05
C ALA A 71 -6.68 5.43 -22.08
N THR A 72 -7.02 4.23 -22.52
CA THR A 72 -8.21 4.01 -23.38
C THR A 72 -9.50 4.20 -22.58
N GLU A 73 -10.63 4.42 -23.26
CA GLU A 73 -11.93 4.52 -22.59
C GLU A 73 -12.30 3.24 -21.83
N ALA A 74 -11.89 2.06 -22.35
CA ALA A 74 -12.08 0.79 -21.65
C ALA A 74 -11.30 0.74 -20.34
N GLN A 75 -10.05 1.21 -20.32
CA GLN A 75 -9.21 1.27 -19.13
C GLN A 75 -9.71 2.28 -18.11
N LYS A 76 -10.19 3.45 -18.55
CA LYS A 76 -10.85 4.44 -17.67
C LYS A 76 -12.10 3.85 -17.03
N LYS A 77 -12.96 3.21 -17.83
CA LYS A 77 -14.16 2.53 -17.33
C LYS A 77 -13.82 1.40 -16.35
N ALA A 78 -12.74 0.67 -16.60
CA ALA A 78 -12.25 -0.34 -15.68
C ALA A 78 -11.81 0.28 -14.34
N ALA A 79 -11.07 1.39 -14.35
CA ALA A 79 -10.69 2.08 -13.11
C ALA A 79 -11.90 2.63 -12.31
N GLN A 80 -13.03 2.86 -12.97
CA GLN A 80 -14.25 3.42 -12.38
C GLN A 80 -15.35 2.39 -12.09
N ARG A 81 -15.06 1.08 -12.21
CA ARG A 81 -15.99 0.01 -11.80
C ARG A 81 -15.41 -0.76 -10.62
N SER A 82 -16.28 -1.34 -9.81
CA SER A 82 -15.89 -2.22 -8.71
C SER A 82 -15.53 -3.63 -9.23
N PHE A 83 -14.56 -4.25 -8.58
CA PHE A 83 -14.16 -5.65 -8.78
C PHE A 83 -14.41 -6.53 -7.56
N LEU A 84 -14.77 -5.91 -6.42
CA LEU A 84 -15.33 -6.63 -5.28
C LEU A 84 -16.57 -7.42 -5.72
N LYS A 85 -16.62 -8.72 -5.39
CA LYS A 85 -17.75 -9.59 -5.78
C LYS A 85 -19.02 -9.28 -5.01
N GLU A 86 -18.86 -8.76 -3.81
CA GLU A 86 -19.94 -8.35 -2.92
C GLU A 86 -19.43 -7.21 -2.02
N PRO A 87 -20.32 -6.34 -1.51
CA PRO A 87 -19.95 -5.25 -0.62
C PRO A 87 -19.17 -5.73 0.61
N LEU A 88 -18.23 -4.91 1.08
CA LEU A 88 -17.49 -5.14 2.30
C LEU A 88 -18.37 -4.82 3.52
N PRO A 89 -18.28 -5.63 4.60
CA PRO A 89 -18.87 -5.25 5.87
C PRO A 89 -18.18 -4.00 6.43
N GLU A 90 -18.86 -3.26 7.31
CA GLU A 90 -18.18 -2.27 8.15
C GLU A 90 -17.16 -3.00 9.04
N ARG A 91 -15.96 -2.45 9.15
CA ARG A 91 -14.96 -3.05 10.03
C ARG A 91 -15.31 -2.79 11.49
N ASP A 92 -15.30 -3.86 12.28
CA ASP A 92 -15.55 -3.79 13.71
C ASP A 92 -14.45 -3.02 14.45
N GLY A 93 -14.83 -2.32 15.52
CA GLY A 93 -13.90 -1.65 16.42
C GLY A 93 -13.60 -0.19 16.06
N PRO A 94 -12.67 0.45 16.78
CA PRO A 94 -12.32 1.84 16.53
C PRO A 94 -11.64 1.99 15.16
N ARG A 95 -11.94 3.10 14.47
CA ARG A 95 -11.26 3.43 13.22
C ARG A 95 -9.77 3.59 13.47
N VAL A 96 -8.97 2.73 12.84
CA VAL A 96 -7.51 2.77 12.89
C VAL A 96 -6.95 3.70 11.80
N ARG A 97 -5.67 4.08 11.95
CA ARG A 97 -4.92 4.93 11.02
C ARG A 97 -3.51 4.38 10.86
N ALA A 98 -2.90 4.63 9.71
CA ALA A 98 -1.47 4.39 9.54
C ALA A 98 -0.65 5.25 10.53
N LEU A 99 0.50 4.75 10.92
CA LEU A 99 1.52 5.52 11.62
C LEU A 99 2.04 6.65 10.73
N LYS A 100 2.54 7.71 11.35
CA LYS A 100 2.80 9.00 10.68
C LYS A 100 3.80 8.96 9.52
N PHE A 101 4.64 7.94 9.44
CA PHE A 101 5.74 7.88 8.47
C PHE A 101 5.24 7.55 7.07
N VAL A 102 5.79 8.24 6.07
CA VAL A 102 5.46 7.99 4.65
C VAL A 102 6.09 6.69 4.17
N LEU A 103 7.34 6.43 4.55
CA LEU A 103 8.13 5.28 4.11
C LEU A 103 9.01 4.79 5.28
N PRO A 104 8.94 3.50 5.67
CA PRO A 104 7.84 2.59 5.35
C PRO A 104 6.52 3.08 5.97
N GLN A 105 5.40 2.89 5.26
CA GLN A 105 4.07 3.06 5.84
C GLN A 105 3.69 1.77 6.57
N ARG A 106 3.21 1.90 7.81
CA ARG A 106 2.81 0.80 8.70
C ARG A 106 1.57 1.18 9.48
N GLU A 107 0.79 0.20 9.91
CA GLU A 107 -0.22 0.39 10.96
C GLU A 107 0.39 0.21 12.35
N ARG A 108 1.36 -0.69 12.49
CA ARG A 108 1.93 -1.04 13.81
C ARG A 108 3.46 -1.08 13.75
N PRO A 109 4.16 -0.82 14.86
CA PRO A 109 5.59 -1.07 14.93
C PRO A 109 5.91 -2.57 14.85
N GLU A 110 7.14 -2.90 14.44
CA GLU A 110 7.61 -4.28 14.24
C GLU A 110 7.60 -5.11 15.54
N ASP A 111 7.72 -4.47 16.69
CA ASP A 111 7.73 -5.10 18.02
C ASP A 111 6.32 -5.41 18.57
N TYR A 112 5.27 -5.18 17.78
CA TYR A 112 3.88 -5.50 18.13
C TYR A 112 3.28 -6.53 17.17
N PRO A 113 3.72 -7.80 17.24
CA PRO A 113 3.28 -8.84 16.31
C PRO A 113 1.82 -9.25 16.54
N GLN A 114 1.18 -9.71 15.47
CA GLN A 114 -0.14 -10.34 15.56
C GLN A 114 -0.09 -11.72 16.23
N PRO A 115 -1.21 -12.18 16.84
CA PRO A 115 -1.36 -13.57 17.25
C PRO A 115 -1.03 -14.54 16.12
N GLN A 116 -0.38 -15.65 16.47
CA GLN A 116 0.16 -16.60 15.50
C GLN A 116 -0.92 -17.21 14.61
N ASP A 117 -2.09 -17.53 15.17
CA ASP A 117 -3.26 -18.05 14.45
C ASP A 117 -3.77 -17.07 13.40
N VAL A 118 -3.84 -15.77 13.74
CA VAL A 118 -4.24 -14.70 12.80
C VAL A 118 -3.19 -14.56 11.68
N ARG A 119 -1.91 -14.57 12.03
CA ARG A 119 -0.80 -14.51 11.07
C ARG A 119 -0.85 -15.67 10.08
N GLU A 120 -0.95 -16.90 10.59
CA GLU A 120 -1.00 -18.11 9.76
C GLU A 120 -2.23 -18.12 8.87
N ALA A 121 -3.40 -17.77 9.41
CA ALA A 121 -4.62 -17.67 8.62
C ALA A 121 -4.52 -16.62 7.51
N TYR A 122 -3.91 -15.46 7.79
CA TYR A 122 -3.77 -14.41 6.80
C TYR A 122 -2.77 -14.75 5.70
N LEU A 123 -1.60 -15.28 6.07
CA LEU A 123 -0.62 -15.74 5.08
C LEU A 123 -1.18 -16.88 4.22
N ALA A 124 -1.90 -17.84 4.82
CA ALA A 124 -2.57 -18.89 4.06
C ALA A 124 -3.67 -18.36 3.13
N ALA A 125 -4.35 -17.27 3.50
CA ALA A 125 -5.32 -16.62 2.63
C ALA A 125 -4.64 -15.83 1.49
N PHE A 126 -3.48 -15.24 1.76
CA PHE A 126 -2.66 -14.55 0.77
C PHE A 126 -2.06 -15.52 -0.25
N ASP A 127 -1.56 -16.67 0.19
CA ASP A 127 -1.00 -17.72 -0.66
C ASP A 127 -2.08 -18.36 -1.57
N LYS A 128 -3.36 -18.25 -1.18
CA LYS A 128 -4.51 -18.67 -2.00
C LYS A 128 -4.87 -17.64 -3.08
N LEU A 129 -4.32 -16.43 -3.06
CA LEU A 129 -4.45 -15.53 -4.19
C LEU A 129 -3.89 -16.24 -5.42
N ILE A 130 -4.65 -16.16 -6.51
CA ILE A 130 -4.47 -17.08 -7.61
C ILE A 130 -3.12 -16.83 -8.28
N GLU A 131 -2.15 -17.73 -8.09
CA GLU A 131 -1.08 -17.91 -9.07
C GLU A 131 -1.67 -18.60 -10.29
N ASN A 132 -1.77 -17.84 -11.37
CA ASN A 132 -2.24 -18.31 -12.67
C ASN A 132 -1.26 -17.81 -13.75
N PRO A 133 -1.42 -18.21 -15.02
CA PRO A 133 -0.54 -17.78 -16.09
C PRO A 133 -0.41 -16.25 -16.29
N ASP A 134 -1.26 -15.45 -15.65
CA ASP A 134 -1.26 -13.99 -15.74
C ASP A 134 -0.59 -13.31 -14.53
N THR A 135 -0.13 -14.07 -13.52
CA THR A 135 0.41 -13.54 -12.26
C THR A 135 1.58 -14.36 -11.74
N ARG A 136 2.50 -13.74 -11.02
CA ARG A 136 3.65 -14.41 -10.39
C ARG A 136 4.04 -13.83 -9.05
N TRP A 137 4.59 -14.68 -8.19
CA TRP A 137 5.21 -14.27 -6.93
C TRP A 137 6.65 -13.82 -7.13
N ALA A 138 7.04 -12.70 -6.52
CA ALA A 138 8.43 -12.26 -6.44
C ALA A 138 8.64 -11.32 -5.25
N THR A 139 9.90 -10.93 -5.01
CA THR A 139 10.20 -9.89 -4.02
C THR A 139 9.58 -8.56 -4.42
N SER A 140 8.91 -7.88 -3.49
CA SER A 140 8.34 -6.54 -3.73
C SER A 140 9.40 -5.56 -4.23
N LYS A 141 9.07 -4.78 -5.26
CA LYS A 141 9.90 -3.69 -5.77
C LYS A 141 9.73 -2.42 -4.94
N LEU A 142 8.52 -2.19 -4.44
CA LEU A 142 8.17 -1.01 -3.65
C LEU A 142 8.72 -1.12 -2.22
N GLU A 143 8.55 -2.27 -1.59
CA GLU A 143 9.04 -2.55 -0.24
C GLU A 143 10.53 -2.98 -0.26
N LYS A 144 11.03 -3.50 -1.40
CA LYS A 144 12.39 -4.05 -1.61
C LYS A 144 12.70 -5.32 -0.81
N ARG A 145 11.67 -5.97 -0.27
CA ARG A 145 11.71 -7.14 0.60
C ARG A 145 10.29 -7.69 0.74
N GLY A 146 10.17 -8.90 1.30
CA GLY A 146 8.87 -9.57 1.41
C GLY A 146 8.33 -10.04 0.05
N ILE A 147 7.30 -10.88 0.12
CA ILE A 147 6.66 -11.46 -1.07
C ILE A 147 5.57 -10.52 -1.55
N ALA A 148 5.52 -10.32 -2.87
CA ALA A 148 4.52 -9.55 -3.57
C ALA A 148 3.99 -10.31 -4.78
N LEU A 149 2.72 -10.11 -5.09
CA LEU A 149 2.08 -10.63 -6.28
C LEU A 149 2.25 -9.62 -7.41
N PHE A 150 2.71 -10.09 -8.56
CA PHE A 150 2.87 -9.27 -9.77
C PHE A 150 1.99 -9.78 -10.88
N MET A 151 1.58 -8.90 -11.79
CA MET A 151 1.14 -9.30 -13.13
C MET A 151 2.32 -9.85 -13.92
N GLU A 152 2.07 -10.89 -14.70
CA GLU A 152 3.06 -11.44 -15.63
C GLU A 152 3.48 -10.44 -16.70
N GLU A 153 4.68 -10.62 -17.26
CA GLU A 153 5.22 -9.69 -18.26
C GLU A 153 4.47 -9.78 -19.60
N SER A 154 3.92 -10.95 -19.91
CA SER A 154 3.08 -11.22 -21.08
C SER A 154 1.77 -10.43 -21.06
N MET A 155 1.31 -10.01 -19.89
CA MET A 155 0.06 -9.27 -19.75
C MET A 155 0.22 -7.82 -20.20
N PRO A 156 -0.77 -7.25 -20.91
CA PRO A 156 -0.81 -5.82 -21.18
C PRO A 156 -0.83 -5.04 -19.87
N LEU A 157 -0.17 -3.88 -19.87
CA LEU A 157 -0.11 -3.00 -18.71
C LEU A 157 -0.77 -1.66 -19.09
N SER A 158 -1.89 -1.35 -18.45
CA SER A 158 -2.56 -0.06 -18.64
C SER A 158 -1.65 1.09 -18.19
N PRO A 159 -1.64 2.24 -18.91
CA PRO A 159 -0.97 3.45 -18.46
C PRO A 159 -1.37 3.88 -17.04
N LEU A 160 -2.59 3.58 -16.61
CA LEU A 160 -3.10 3.93 -15.27
C LEU A 160 -2.31 3.24 -14.15
N VAL A 161 -1.94 1.98 -14.34
CA VAL A 161 -1.27 1.15 -13.32
C VAL A 161 0.24 1.01 -13.56
N ALA A 162 0.79 1.73 -14.54
CA ALA A 162 2.20 1.66 -14.89
C ALA A 162 3.14 1.97 -13.71
N LEU A 163 2.74 2.92 -12.84
CA LEU A 163 3.49 3.30 -11.64
C LEU A 163 3.60 2.17 -10.61
N SER A 164 2.69 1.19 -10.62
CA SER A 164 2.76 0.02 -9.74
C SER A 164 3.84 -0.98 -10.18
N GLN A 165 4.51 -0.77 -11.32
CA GLN A 165 5.60 -1.64 -11.81
C GLN A 165 5.22 -3.13 -11.94
N ARG A 166 3.95 -3.36 -12.29
CA ARG A 166 3.25 -4.66 -12.31
C ARG A 166 2.98 -5.28 -10.94
N GLU A 167 3.42 -4.66 -9.84
CA GLU A 167 3.12 -5.11 -8.49
C GLU A 167 1.63 -4.86 -8.18
N ILE A 168 0.90 -5.93 -7.90
CA ILE A 168 -0.53 -5.88 -7.59
C ILE A 168 -0.69 -5.56 -6.10
N CYS A 169 -0.05 -6.37 -5.26
CA CYS A 169 -0.11 -6.25 -3.82
C CYS A 169 1.08 -6.92 -3.12
N HIS A 170 1.36 -6.49 -1.89
CA HIS A 170 2.35 -7.11 -1.01
C HIS A 170 1.92 -7.02 0.46
N ILE A 171 2.38 -7.96 1.27
CA ILE A 171 2.19 -7.94 2.74
C ILE A 171 3.50 -7.53 3.41
N HIS A 172 3.41 -6.64 4.39
CA HIS A 172 4.53 -6.27 5.23
C HIS A 172 4.88 -7.42 6.19
N GLY A 173 6.12 -7.89 6.16
CA GLY A 173 6.57 -8.93 7.10
C GLY A 173 6.64 -8.47 8.57
N THR A 174 6.60 -7.15 8.80
CA THR A 174 6.78 -6.51 10.11
C THR A 174 5.47 -6.43 10.89
N ASP A 175 4.42 -5.83 10.32
CA ASP A 175 3.13 -5.65 10.99
C ASP A 175 1.96 -6.43 10.36
N LEU A 176 2.15 -7.08 9.21
CA LEU A 176 1.12 -7.73 8.40
C LEU A 176 0.08 -6.78 7.80
N SER A 177 0.31 -5.47 7.78
CA SER A 177 -0.50 -4.61 6.91
C SER A 177 -0.09 -4.86 5.46
N ALA A 178 -0.96 -4.56 4.50
CA ALA A 178 -0.69 -4.84 3.09
C ALA A 178 -0.84 -3.59 2.25
N HIS A 179 -0.21 -3.56 1.08
CA HIS A 179 -0.58 -2.62 0.02
C HIS A 179 -1.19 -3.34 -1.16
N VAL A 180 -2.12 -2.68 -1.84
CA VAL A 180 -2.78 -3.18 -3.05
C VAL A 180 -3.18 -2.04 -3.97
N THR A 181 -3.05 -2.26 -5.28
CA THR A 181 -3.60 -1.36 -6.31
C THR A 181 -5.06 -1.73 -6.57
N LEU A 182 -5.98 -0.81 -6.26
CA LEU A 182 -7.43 -1.02 -6.39
C LEU A 182 -8.06 -0.10 -7.44
N SER A 183 -9.22 -0.49 -7.96
CA SER A 183 -10.10 0.41 -8.69
C SER A 183 -10.58 1.54 -7.77
N PHE A 184 -11.06 2.66 -8.32
CA PHE A 184 -11.48 3.79 -7.49
C PHE A 184 -12.69 3.48 -6.59
N PRO A 185 -13.73 2.77 -7.06
CA PRO A 185 -14.82 2.34 -6.20
C PRO A 185 -14.37 1.38 -5.10
N ASP A 186 -13.50 0.39 -5.41
CA ASP A 186 -13.05 -0.56 -4.40
C ASP A 186 -12.17 0.11 -3.34
N ALA A 187 -11.28 1.03 -3.74
CA ALA A 187 -10.48 1.82 -2.81
C ALA A 187 -11.36 2.72 -1.93
N THR A 188 -12.40 3.33 -2.52
CA THR A 188 -13.41 4.11 -1.78
C THR A 188 -14.07 3.24 -0.71
N GLU A 189 -14.51 2.04 -1.07
CA GLU A 189 -15.19 1.13 -0.16
C GLU A 189 -14.28 0.68 0.98
N VAL A 190 -13.03 0.29 0.68
CA VAL A 190 -12.01 -0.04 1.71
C VAL A 190 -11.83 1.09 2.72
N ILE A 191 -11.75 2.34 2.26
CA ILE A 191 -11.55 3.51 3.12
C ILE A 191 -12.81 3.82 3.95
N VAL A 192 -13.97 3.85 3.31
CA VAL A 192 -15.24 4.18 3.95
C VAL A 192 -15.57 3.16 5.03
N LYS A 193 -15.40 1.87 4.72
CA LYS A 193 -15.67 0.74 5.63
C LYS A 193 -14.60 0.52 6.69
N GLY A 194 -13.52 1.30 6.70
CA GLY A 194 -12.49 1.26 7.74
C GLY A 194 -11.47 0.13 7.60
N TRP A 195 -11.38 -0.50 6.43
CA TRP A 195 -10.42 -1.56 6.13
C TRP A 195 -9.03 -1.04 5.74
N GLY A 196 -8.92 0.23 5.37
CA GLY A 196 -7.64 0.79 4.94
C GLY A 196 -7.64 2.30 4.78
N GLU A 197 -6.51 2.81 4.34
CA GLU A 197 -6.31 4.19 3.90
C GLU A 197 -5.33 4.23 2.73
N ARG A 198 -5.37 5.27 1.89
CA ARG A 198 -4.39 5.40 0.79
C ARG A 198 -2.97 5.53 1.32
N HIS A 199 -2.01 5.12 0.50
CA HIS A 199 -0.65 5.57 0.71
C HIS A 199 -0.58 7.09 0.55
N ARG A 200 0.26 7.76 1.34
CA ARG A 200 0.44 9.22 1.26
C ARG A 200 1.02 9.71 -0.08
N LEU A 201 1.43 8.79 -0.96
CA LEU A 201 1.96 9.08 -2.30
C LEU A 201 0.99 8.68 -3.41
N SER A 202 -0.19 8.13 -3.07
CA SER A 202 -1.20 7.74 -4.05
C SER A 202 -1.74 8.97 -4.79
N GLY A 203 -1.82 8.87 -6.11
CA GLY A 203 -2.25 9.97 -6.97
C GLY A 203 -1.24 11.12 -7.03
N THR A 204 0.04 10.79 -6.83
CA THR A 204 1.20 11.59 -7.26
C THR A 204 1.84 10.91 -8.47
N ASP A 205 2.95 11.44 -8.97
CA ASP A 205 3.74 10.79 -10.02
C ASP A 205 4.48 9.52 -9.57
N ARG A 206 4.28 9.09 -8.31
CA ARG A 206 4.96 7.93 -7.70
C ARG A 206 4.10 6.68 -7.58
N LEU A 207 2.79 6.81 -7.31
CA LEU A 207 1.91 5.67 -7.05
C LEU A 207 0.53 5.88 -7.69
N HIS A 208 -0.09 4.77 -8.08
CA HIS A 208 -1.48 4.72 -8.56
C HIS A 208 -2.45 5.40 -7.57
N LEU A 209 -3.49 6.05 -8.09
CA LEU A 209 -4.45 6.83 -7.28
C LEU A 209 -5.22 5.97 -6.24
N GLY A 210 -5.56 4.75 -6.61
CA GLY A 210 -6.19 3.72 -5.77
C GLY A 210 -5.20 2.85 -5.00
N TYR A 211 -3.89 3.16 -4.99
CA TYR A 211 -2.92 2.42 -4.19
C TYR A 211 -3.21 2.61 -2.70
N THR A 212 -3.58 1.52 -2.04
CA THR A 212 -4.23 1.54 -0.72
C THR A 212 -3.49 0.63 0.24
N MET A 213 -3.25 1.10 1.47
CA MET A 213 -2.84 0.27 2.58
C MET A 213 -4.08 -0.39 3.17
N VAL A 214 -4.08 -1.72 3.25
CA VAL A 214 -5.07 -2.49 4.00
C VAL A 214 -4.49 -2.77 5.37
N PHE A 215 -5.31 -2.51 6.38
CA PHE A 215 -4.92 -2.64 7.77
C PHE A 215 -4.74 -4.10 8.20
N VAL A 216 -3.96 -4.29 9.25
CA VAL A 216 -3.63 -5.57 9.85
C VAL A 216 -4.91 -6.23 10.39
N PRO A 217 -5.17 -7.52 10.10
CA PRO A 217 -6.37 -8.18 10.60
C PRO A 217 -6.34 -8.29 12.14
N ASN A 218 -7.47 -8.01 12.80
CA ASN A 218 -7.58 -8.15 14.26
C ASN A 218 -7.88 -9.58 14.71
N ASN A 219 -8.42 -10.41 13.81
CA ASN A 219 -8.81 -11.79 14.08
C ASN A 219 -8.87 -12.58 12.77
N VAL A 220 -8.99 -13.91 12.88
CA VAL A 220 -9.04 -14.83 11.74
C VAL A 220 -10.20 -14.52 10.77
N ARG A 221 -11.35 -14.01 11.23
CA ARG A 221 -12.46 -13.68 10.33
C ARG A 221 -12.15 -12.49 9.42
N GLU A 222 -11.34 -11.54 9.89
CA GLU A 222 -10.93 -10.40 9.06
C GLU A 222 -10.03 -10.84 7.90
N THR A 223 -9.29 -11.94 8.01
CA THR A 223 -8.36 -12.37 6.95
C THR A 223 -9.07 -12.72 5.64
N GLU A 224 -10.30 -13.24 5.72
CA GLU A 224 -11.15 -13.50 4.55
C GLU A 224 -11.58 -12.21 3.85
N VAL A 225 -11.89 -11.16 4.62
CA VAL A 225 -12.23 -9.85 4.06
C VAL A 225 -11.01 -9.24 3.37
N LEU A 226 -9.84 -9.32 3.99
CA LEU A 226 -8.58 -8.86 3.40
C LEU A 226 -8.29 -9.62 2.10
N ALA A 227 -8.44 -10.94 2.07
CA ALA A 227 -8.24 -11.74 0.87
C ALA A 227 -9.17 -11.30 -0.28
N ARG A 228 -10.45 -10.98 0.02
CA ARG A 228 -11.39 -10.43 -0.97
C ARG A 228 -10.93 -9.09 -1.54
N ILE A 229 -10.41 -8.21 -0.69
CA ILE A 229 -9.86 -6.90 -1.12
C ILE A 229 -8.65 -7.12 -2.05
N LEU A 230 -7.73 -8.00 -1.66
CA LEU A 230 -6.54 -8.29 -2.46
C LEU A 230 -6.90 -8.93 -3.81
N GLN A 231 -7.88 -9.85 -3.82
CA GLN A 231 -8.39 -10.46 -5.06
C GLN A 231 -9.06 -9.41 -5.98
N ALA A 232 -9.77 -8.43 -5.44
CA ALA A 232 -10.31 -7.33 -6.24
C ALA A 232 -9.18 -6.51 -6.91
N GLY A 233 -8.05 -6.34 -6.22
CA GLY A 233 -6.85 -5.73 -6.80
C GLY A 233 -6.27 -6.55 -7.95
N VAL A 234 -6.20 -7.88 -7.82
CA VAL A 234 -5.79 -8.78 -8.90
C VAL A 234 -6.71 -8.63 -10.11
N ASP A 235 -8.02 -8.70 -9.90
CA ASP A 235 -9.01 -8.61 -10.97
C ASP A 235 -8.98 -7.24 -11.67
N TYR A 236 -8.77 -6.15 -10.92
CA TYR A 236 -8.61 -4.81 -11.47
C TYR A 236 -7.35 -4.69 -12.33
N MET A 237 -6.20 -5.10 -11.79
CA MET A 237 -4.92 -5.01 -12.49
C MET A 237 -4.94 -5.81 -13.81
N LYS A 238 -5.62 -6.96 -13.82
CA LYS A 238 -5.81 -7.80 -15.02
C LYS A 238 -6.83 -7.26 -16.03
N SER A 239 -7.60 -6.23 -15.69
CA SER A 239 -8.70 -5.73 -16.52
C SER A 239 -8.30 -4.67 -17.57
N GLY A 240 -7.01 -4.31 -17.61
CA GLY A 240 -6.45 -3.23 -18.41
C GLY A 240 -5.93 -3.64 -19.77
#